data_AF-A0A2V5Q4Y9-F1
#
_entry.id   AF-A0A2V5Q4Y9-F1
#
_cell.length_a   1.000
_cell.length_b   1.000
_cell.length_c   1.000
_cell.angle_alpha   90.00
_cell.angle_beta   90.00
_cell.angle_gamma   90.00
#
_symmetry.space_group_name_H-M   'P 1'
#
loop_
_entity.id
_entity.type
_entity.pdbx_description
1 polymer ?
#
loop_
_entity_poly.entity_id
_entity_poly.type
_entity_poly.pdbx_seq_one_letter_code
_entity_poly.pdbx_strand_id
1 'polypeptide(L)'
;MKFPRTIPSCFRTTSGFTQTFKRSLGVLAALACACQFSNAANLPTYDGFANYSPGYDLGTQYSTNGDTTTFAWVHVGTDTNSTTINVASGSLSYPGLASSAGNSITNPPGPTQGLRYQSRNVNVYSGGGVFYSALFNLSSLGTLGTSGQYIMSLNNTSTTNQNNYPTTIPARTWLRKSPNDSTKFNVGVSYGNGTVTPTWDAIDRAVGSTVMVVARYIDSGGVGNSNA
;
A
#
# COMPACT_ATOMS: atom_id res chain seq x y z
N MET A 1 -65.36 38.90 75.06
CA MET A 1 -65.17 37.66 75.84
C MET A 1 -65.30 36.43 74.93
N LYS A 2 -64.24 36.04 74.21
CA LYS A 2 -64.01 34.67 73.68
C LYS A 2 -62.58 34.56 73.11
N PHE A 3 -62.09 33.32 73.03
CA PHE A 3 -60.74 32.90 72.62
C PHE A 3 -60.66 32.69 71.07
N PRO A 4 -59.56 32.14 70.49
CA PRO A 4 -58.20 32.72 70.38
C PRO A 4 -57.62 32.55 68.94
N ARG A 5 -56.35 32.93 68.70
CA ARG A 5 -55.42 32.14 67.83
C ARG A 5 -53.92 32.48 68.01
N THR A 6 -53.36 31.91 69.07
CA THR A 6 -51.93 31.59 69.27
C THR A 6 -51.59 30.27 68.49
N ILE A 7 -50.37 29.80 68.19
CA ILE A 7 -48.98 30.20 68.53
C ILE A 7 -48.07 30.15 67.22
N PRO A 8 -46.79 29.68 67.17
CA PRO A 8 -45.61 30.38 66.61
C PRO A 8 -45.27 29.94 65.14
N SER A 9 -44.09 30.07 64.51
CA SER A 9 -42.67 30.30 64.88
C SER A 9 -41.86 30.77 63.62
N CYS A 10 -40.54 31.04 63.60
CA CYS A 10 -39.47 31.02 64.61
C CYS A 10 -38.35 32.05 64.28
N PHE A 11 -37.24 31.99 65.02
CA PHE A 11 -36.12 32.93 65.05
C PHE A 11 -35.11 32.84 63.88
N ARG A 12 -34.12 33.74 63.94
CA ARG A 12 -32.82 33.82 63.20
C ARG A 12 -32.09 32.45 63.04
N THR A 13 -31.04 32.26 62.22
CA THR A 13 -29.87 33.14 61.96
C THR A 13 -29.01 32.69 60.74
N THR A 14 -27.94 33.46 60.44
CA THR A 14 -26.64 33.07 59.84
C THR A 14 -26.56 32.58 58.37
N SER A 15 -26.06 33.49 57.52
CA SER A 15 -24.94 33.28 56.57
C SER A 15 -24.77 31.89 55.92
N GLY A 16 -25.34 31.71 54.71
CA GLY A 16 -24.98 30.60 53.82
C GLY A 16 -23.72 30.91 52.99
N PHE A 17 -22.63 30.18 53.23
CA PHE A 17 -21.35 30.35 52.52
C PHE A 17 -21.13 29.19 51.55
N THR A 18 -21.54 29.34 50.28
CA THR A 18 -21.19 28.37 49.22
C THR A 18 -21.08 29.04 47.85
N GLN A 19 -19.86 29.09 47.29
CA GLN A 19 -19.67 29.23 45.84
C GLN A 19 -19.87 27.86 45.19
N THR A 20 -20.79 27.75 44.22
CA THR A 20 -21.13 26.45 43.62
C THR A 20 -21.16 26.53 42.09
N PHE A 21 -20.36 25.66 41.45
CA PHE A 21 -20.53 25.17 40.07
C PHE A 21 -20.66 26.20 38.91
N LYS A 22 -19.59 26.96 38.61
CA LYS A 22 -19.43 27.64 37.29
C LYS A 22 -18.03 27.53 36.64
N ARG A 23 -17.19 26.57 37.04
CA ARG A 23 -15.80 26.42 36.50
C ARG A 23 -15.36 24.98 36.14
N SER A 24 -16.28 24.03 36.05
CA SER A 24 -15.96 22.60 35.82
C SER A 24 -16.28 22.06 34.41
N LEU A 25 -17.13 22.71 33.61
CA LEU A 25 -17.50 22.19 32.27
C LEU A 25 -16.45 22.44 31.17
N GLY A 26 -15.59 23.45 31.30
CA GLY A 26 -14.65 23.85 30.24
C GLY A 26 -13.54 22.83 29.96
N VAL A 27 -13.20 21.96 30.93
CA VAL A 27 -12.05 21.05 30.84
C VAL A 27 -12.40 19.77 30.07
N LEU A 28 -13.64 19.25 30.21
CA LEU A 28 -14.06 18.03 29.49
C LEU A 28 -14.18 18.24 27.97
N ALA A 29 -14.62 19.42 27.54
CA ALA A 29 -14.72 19.74 26.11
C ALA A 29 -13.33 19.79 25.44
N ALA A 30 -12.32 20.34 26.12
CA ALA A 30 -10.95 20.41 25.59
C ALA A 30 -10.31 19.01 25.43
N LEU A 31 -10.57 18.09 26.37
CA LEU A 31 -10.07 16.72 26.29
C LEU A 31 -10.72 15.91 25.15
N ALA A 32 -11.98 16.21 24.82
CA ALA A 32 -12.72 15.53 23.75
C ALA A 32 -12.25 15.88 22.32
N CYS A 33 -11.52 16.99 22.13
CA CYS A 33 -10.94 17.36 20.83
C CYS A 33 -9.56 16.74 20.56
N ALA A 34 -8.90 16.15 21.55
CA ALA A 34 -7.53 15.63 21.42
C ALA A 34 -7.44 14.23 20.77
N CYS A 35 -8.56 13.50 20.67
CA CYS A 35 -8.57 12.06 20.35
C CYS A 35 -8.93 11.69 18.90
N GLN A 36 -9.05 12.66 17.98
CA GLN A 36 -9.47 12.40 16.59
C GLN A 36 -8.33 12.32 15.55
N PHE A 37 -7.06 12.45 15.96
CA PHE A 37 -5.91 12.25 15.06
C PHE A 37 -5.16 10.92 15.29
N SER A 38 -5.90 9.90 15.74
CA SER A 38 -5.49 8.50 15.59
C SER A 38 -5.49 8.11 14.11
N ASN A 39 -4.44 8.52 13.39
CA ASN A 39 -4.13 8.00 12.06
C ASN A 39 -3.87 6.51 12.19
N ALA A 40 -4.91 5.70 11.97
CA ALA A 40 -4.78 4.25 11.93
C ALA A 40 -3.82 3.90 10.79
N ALA A 41 -2.65 3.37 11.15
CA ALA A 41 -1.73 2.82 10.18
C ALA A 41 -2.40 1.63 9.51
N ASN A 42 -2.85 1.80 8.27
CA ASN A 42 -3.35 0.69 7.47
C ASN A 42 -2.25 -0.38 7.41
N LEU A 43 -2.55 -1.58 7.93
CA LEU A 43 -1.62 -2.69 7.93
C LEU A 43 -1.18 -2.97 6.48
N PRO A 44 0.13 -3.04 6.18
CA PRO A 44 0.59 -3.34 4.83
C PRO A 44 -0.05 -4.63 4.33
N THR A 45 -0.80 -4.52 3.23
CA THR A 45 -1.42 -5.69 2.61
C THR A 45 -0.35 -6.57 2.02
N TYR A 46 -0.34 -7.84 2.43
CA TYR A 46 0.60 -8.84 1.98
C TYR A 46 -0.15 -9.93 1.21
N ASP A 47 0.15 -10.04 -0.08
CA ASP A 47 -0.23 -11.19 -0.89
C ASP A 47 0.93 -12.20 -0.89
N GLY A 48 0.76 -13.29 -0.14
CA GLY A 48 1.72 -14.40 -0.11
C GLY A 48 1.52 -15.44 -1.21
N PHE A 49 0.62 -15.17 -2.17
CA PHE A 49 0.21 -16.06 -3.26
C PHE A 49 -0.23 -17.48 -2.82
N ALA A 50 -0.56 -17.66 -1.53
CA ALA A 50 -0.89 -18.96 -0.93
C ALA A 50 -2.22 -19.55 -1.43
N ASN A 51 -3.15 -18.69 -1.86
CA ASN A 51 -4.47 -19.08 -2.35
C ASN A 51 -4.53 -19.32 -3.87
N TYR A 52 -3.41 -19.19 -4.59
CA TYR A 52 -3.35 -19.37 -6.04
C TYR A 52 -2.58 -20.64 -6.42
N SER A 53 -3.08 -21.35 -7.42
CA SER A 53 -2.51 -22.63 -7.88
C SER A 53 -1.34 -22.40 -8.85
N PRO A 54 -0.18 -23.06 -8.66
CA PRO A 54 0.93 -22.98 -9.61
C PRO A 54 0.55 -23.39 -11.04
N GLY A 55 1.19 -22.75 -12.03
CA GLY A 55 0.95 -22.95 -13.46
C GLY A 55 -0.19 -22.09 -14.02
N TYR A 56 -1.20 -21.75 -13.22
CA TYR A 56 -2.31 -20.91 -13.65
C TYR A 56 -1.90 -19.44 -13.80
N ASP A 57 -2.55 -18.75 -14.73
CA ASP A 57 -2.48 -17.30 -14.91
C ASP A 57 -3.05 -16.61 -13.66
N LEU A 58 -2.33 -15.62 -13.13
CA LEU A 58 -2.75 -14.90 -11.92
C LEU A 58 -3.90 -13.90 -12.21
N GLY A 59 -3.98 -13.34 -13.42
CA GLY A 59 -5.01 -12.36 -13.78
C GLY A 59 -6.41 -12.96 -14.04
N THR A 60 -6.53 -14.30 -14.06
CA THR A 60 -7.81 -15.02 -14.05
C THR A 60 -8.16 -15.64 -12.69
N GLN A 61 -7.24 -15.62 -11.72
CA GLN A 61 -7.44 -16.22 -10.41
C GLN A 61 -8.10 -15.28 -9.40
N TYR A 62 -9.42 -15.20 -9.50
CA TYR A 62 -10.28 -14.87 -8.36
C TYR A 62 -10.08 -15.92 -7.25
N SER A 63 -10.22 -15.54 -5.98
CA SER A 63 -9.94 -16.41 -4.84
C SER A 63 -10.95 -17.57 -4.73
N THR A 64 -10.58 -18.74 -5.25
CA THR A 64 -11.44 -19.92 -5.36
C THR A 64 -11.73 -20.65 -4.04
N ASN A 65 -11.11 -20.23 -2.93
CA ASN A 65 -11.16 -20.91 -1.63
C ASN A 65 -12.16 -20.29 -0.62
N GLY A 66 -13.25 -19.67 -1.09
CA GLY A 66 -14.35 -19.18 -0.24
C GLY A 66 -14.05 -17.93 0.60
N ASP A 67 -12.78 -17.62 0.86
CA ASP A 67 -12.35 -16.29 1.26
C ASP A 67 -12.64 -15.32 0.10
N THR A 68 -13.44 -14.29 0.38
CA THR A 68 -13.61 -13.14 -0.52
C THR A 68 -12.44 -12.19 -0.30
N THR A 69 -11.25 -12.65 -0.73
CA THR A 69 -10.00 -11.94 -0.48
C THR A 69 -10.19 -10.50 -0.90
N THR A 70 -9.85 -9.58 -0.02
CA THR A 70 -10.16 -8.16 -0.22
C THR A 70 -9.38 -7.56 -1.40
N PHE A 71 -8.53 -8.35 -2.05
CA PHE A 71 -7.67 -7.98 -3.17
C PHE A 71 -7.72 -9.03 -4.29
N ALA A 72 -7.43 -8.59 -5.50
CA ALA A 72 -7.34 -9.42 -6.71
C ALA A 72 -6.35 -8.81 -7.72
N TRP A 73 -5.93 -9.60 -8.71
CA TRP A 73 -5.10 -9.16 -9.82
C TRP A 73 -5.91 -9.12 -11.12
N VAL A 74 -5.68 -8.11 -11.96
CA VAL A 74 -6.36 -7.92 -13.26
C VAL A 74 -5.37 -7.58 -14.39
N HIS A 75 -5.67 -8.00 -15.61
CA HIS A 75 -4.79 -7.83 -16.78
C HIS A 75 -4.73 -6.39 -17.29
N VAL A 76 -3.54 -5.93 -17.66
CA VAL A 76 -3.29 -4.61 -18.25
C VAL A 76 -2.24 -4.70 -19.35
N GLY A 77 -2.63 -4.47 -20.60
CA GLY A 77 -1.75 -4.51 -21.77
C GLY A 77 -2.53 -4.85 -23.03
N THR A 78 -1.90 -4.73 -24.20
CA THR A 78 -2.58 -5.03 -25.47
C THR A 78 -2.83 -6.52 -25.68
N ASP A 79 -3.85 -6.86 -26.46
CA ASP A 79 -4.19 -8.26 -26.84
C ASP A 79 -3.12 -8.92 -27.74
N THR A 80 -2.16 -8.13 -28.22
CA THR A 80 -0.99 -8.60 -28.98
C THR A 80 0.09 -9.22 -28.08
N ASN A 81 -0.07 -9.20 -26.76
CA ASN A 81 0.82 -9.86 -25.82
C ASN A 81 0.47 -11.36 -25.77
N SER A 82 1.41 -12.21 -26.14
CA SER A 82 1.21 -13.66 -26.30
C SER A 82 1.27 -14.45 -24.98
N THR A 83 1.61 -13.79 -23.87
CA THR A 83 1.85 -14.42 -22.57
C THR A 83 1.21 -13.64 -21.41
N THR A 84 0.92 -14.33 -20.32
CA THR A 84 0.42 -13.75 -19.05
C THR A 84 1.42 -13.99 -17.92
N ILE A 85 1.18 -13.40 -16.74
CA ILE A 85 2.00 -13.64 -15.54
C ILE A 85 1.39 -14.80 -14.76
N ASN A 86 2.10 -15.93 -14.71
CA ASN A 86 1.63 -17.16 -14.08
C ASN A 86 2.17 -17.30 -12.64
N VAL A 87 1.45 -18.07 -11.83
CA VAL A 87 1.88 -18.46 -10.49
C VAL A 87 2.97 -19.53 -10.61
N ALA A 88 4.09 -19.31 -9.93
CA ALA A 88 5.20 -20.25 -9.81
C ALA A 88 5.18 -20.92 -8.42
N SER A 89 5.45 -22.23 -8.37
CA SER A 89 5.47 -23.01 -7.15
C SER A 89 6.63 -22.61 -6.22
N GLY A 90 6.34 -22.38 -4.94
CA GLY A 90 7.36 -21.94 -3.99
C GLY A 90 7.67 -20.45 -4.10
N SER A 91 8.57 -19.95 -3.25
CA SER A 91 8.73 -18.51 -3.01
C SER A 91 10.17 -18.10 -2.73
N LEU A 92 10.42 -16.79 -2.87
CA LEU A 92 11.70 -16.17 -2.56
C LEU A 92 11.82 -15.87 -1.05
N SER A 93 13.03 -15.99 -0.52
CA SER A 93 13.39 -15.61 0.84
C SER A 93 14.47 -14.51 0.84
N TYR A 94 14.55 -13.76 1.93
CA TYR A 94 15.56 -12.71 2.11
C TYR A 94 15.95 -12.62 3.60
N PRO A 95 17.24 -12.49 3.96
CA PRO A 95 17.67 -12.42 5.34
C PRO A 95 16.99 -11.29 6.12
N GLY A 96 16.49 -11.60 7.32
CA GLY A 96 15.78 -10.64 8.18
C GLY A 96 14.29 -10.45 7.87
N LEU A 97 13.76 -11.05 6.81
CA LEU A 97 12.30 -11.13 6.57
C LEU A 97 11.72 -12.45 7.08
N ALA A 98 10.42 -12.45 7.38
CA ALA A 98 9.67 -13.68 7.63
C ALA A 98 9.58 -14.54 6.36
N SER A 99 9.44 -15.86 6.53
CA SER A 99 9.17 -16.78 5.42
C SER A 99 7.88 -16.40 4.69
N SER A 100 7.89 -16.45 3.36
CA SER A 100 6.68 -16.24 2.56
C SER A 100 5.64 -17.32 2.85
N ALA A 101 4.36 -16.95 2.88
CA ALA A 101 3.25 -17.84 3.25
C ALA A 101 2.82 -18.81 2.14
N GLY A 102 3.39 -18.72 0.93
CA GLY A 102 2.95 -19.50 -0.22
C GLY A 102 3.87 -19.42 -1.43
N ASN A 103 3.25 -19.21 -2.60
CA ASN A 103 3.87 -19.27 -3.92
C ASN A 103 4.55 -17.93 -4.32
N SER A 104 4.91 -17.83 -5.59
CA SER A 104 5.45 -16.62 -6.23
C SER A 104 4.84 -16.44 -7.62
N ILE A 105 5.28 -15.41 -8.35
CA ILE A 105 4.86 -15.14 -9.73
C ILE A 105 6.06 -15.19 -10.66
N THR A 106 5.84 -15.61 -11.90
CA THR A 106 6.84 -15.58 -12.97
C THR A 106 6.34 -14.74 -14.14
N ASN A 107 7.22 -13.89 -14.67
CA ASN A 107 7.02 -13.24 -15.96
C ASN A 107 7.71 -14.11 -17.03
N PRO A 108 6.96 -14.81 -17.91
CA PRO A 108 7.54 -15.65 -18.94
C PRO A 108 8.30 -14.84 -20.01
N PRO A 109 9.18 -15.48 -20.80
CA PRO A 109 9.87 -14.83 -21.89
C PRO A 109 8.91 -14.49 -23.05
N GLY A 110 8.70 -13.21 -23.31
CA GLY A 110 7.89 -12.75 -24.43
C GLY A 110 7.27 -11.35 -24.20
N PRO A 111 6.42 -10.88 -25.12
CA PRO A 111 5.52 -9.77 -24.86
C PRO A 111 4.39 -10.24 -23.94
N THR A 112 4.54 -10.00 -22.64
CA THR A 112 3.62 -10.43 -21.58
C THR A 112 2.65 -9.31 -21.18
N GLN A 113 1.38 -9.64 -20.95
CA GLN A 113 0.44 -8.72 -20.31
C GLN A 113 0.89 -8.38 -18.88
N GLY A 114 0.82 -7.10 -18.50
CA GLY A 114 1.04 -6.69 -17.12
C GLY A 114 -0.16 -7.08 -16.24
N LEU A 115 0.05 -7.09 -14.92
CA LEU A 115 -1.01 -7.23 -13.93
C LEU A 115 -1.09 -5.99 -13.03
N ARG A 116 -2.30 -5.62 -12.63
CA ARG A 116 -2.59 -4.61 -11.60
C ARG A 116 -3.23 -5.26 -10.39
N TYR A 117 -2.73 -4.93 -9.20
CA TYR A 117 -3.35 -5.29 -7.93
C TYR A 117 -4.46 -4.29 -7.60
N GLN A 118 -5.64 -4.79 -7.22
CA GLN A 118 -6.82 -4.00 -6.89
C GLN A 118 -7.51 -4.52 -5.62
N SER A 119 -8.40 -3.73 -5.00
CA SER A 119 -9.01 -4.05 -3.70
C SER A 119 -10.55 -4.00 -3.74
N ARG A 120 -11.27 -5.13 -3.80
CA ARG A 120 -12.75 -5.19 -3.85
C ARG A 120 -13.40 -4.28 -4.91
N ASN A 121 -12.86 -4.21 -6.13
CA ASN A 121 -13.28 -3.25 -7.16
C ASN A 121 -13.08 -1.77 -6.76
N VAL A 122 -12.21 -1.51 -5.78
CA VAL A 122 -11.68 -0.20 -5.41
C VAL A 122 -10.22 -0.09 -5.83
N ASN A 123 -9.92 1.08 -6.38
CA ASN A 123 -8.62 1.55 -6.79
C ASN A 123 -7.75 1.87 -5.54
N VAL A 124 -6.68 1.10 -5.30
CA VAL A 124 -5.84 1.08 -4.07
C VAL A 124 -5.08 2.38 -3.80
N TYR A 125 -4.65 3.11 -4.84
CA TYR A 125 -4.12 4.47 -4.72
C TYR A 125 -5.28 5.47 -4.58
N SER A 126 -5.51 5.96 -3.36
CA SER A 126 -6.61 6.86 -3.00
C SER A 126 -6.16 8.27 -2.56
N GLY A 127 -4.88 8.59 -2.73
CA GLY A 127 -4.23 9.80 -2.20
C GLY A 127 -3.47 9.55 -0.89
N GLY A 128 -2.78 10.57 -0.36
CA GLY A 128 -1.95 10.46 0.86
C GLY A 128 -0.60 9.74 0.68
N GLY A 129 -0.48 8.88 -0.33
CA GLY A 129 0.75 8.15 -0.68
C GLY A 129 0.57 6.63 -0.59
N VAL A 130 1.39 5.89 -1.32
CA VAL A 130 1.35 4.43 -1.39
C VAL A 130 2.77 3.88 -1.29
N PHE A 131 2.88 2.72 -0.63
CA PHE A 131 4.11 1.99 -0.40
C PHE A 131 3.98 0.61 -1.03
N TYR A 132 5.05 0.10 -1.63
CA TYR A 132 5.15 -1.32 -1.97
C TYR A 132 6.52 -1.88 -1.59
N SER A 133 6.55 -3.16 -1.27
CA SER A 133 7.78 -3.92 -1.07
C SER A 133 7.65 -5.28 -1.72
N ALA A 134 8.68 -5.72 -2.43
CA ALA A 134 8.70 -7.01 -3.10
C ALA A 134 10.09 -7.64 -3.04
N LEU A 135 10.12 -8.97 -3.03
CA LEU A 135 11.29 -9.74 -3.43
C LEU A 135 11.14 -10.10 -4.91
N PHE A 136 12.18 -9.89 -5.71
CA PHE A 136 12.26 -10.42 -7.07
C PHE A 136 13.59 -11.13 -7.29
N ASN A 137 13.64 -11.98 -8.30
CA ASN A 137 14.85 -12.65 -8.76
C ASN A 137 14.88 -12.59 -10.30
N LEU A 138 15.97 -12.13 -10.89
CA LEU A 138 16.13 -12.10 -12.35
C LEU A 138 16.86 -13.36 -12.80
N SER A 139 16.12 -14.31 -13.39
CA SER A 139 16.63 -15.61 -13.84
C SER A 139 17.43 -15.57 -15.14
N SER A 140 17.23 -14.54 -15.97
CA SER A 140 18.01 -14.31 -17.20
C SER A 140 17.96 -12.83 -17.59
N LEU A 141 19.02 -12.34 -18.25
CA LEU A 141 19.03 -10.99 -18.83
C LEU A 141 18.21 -10.91 -20.13
N GLY A 142 18.11 -12.00 -20.89
CA GLY A 142 17.48 -12.03 -22.21
C GLY A 142 17.85 -10.81 -23.09
N THR A 143 16.82 -10.19 -23.66
CA THR A 143 16.89 -8.99 -24.51
C THR A 143 17.06 -7.67 -23.73
N LEU A 144 17.19 -7.69 -22.40
CA LEU A 144 17.29 -6.48 -21.58
C LEU A 144 18.50 -5.63 -21.98
N GLY A 145 18.25 -4.38 -22.38
CA GLY A 145 19.27 -3.39 -22.76
C GLY A 145 19.81 -2.59 -21.57
N THR A 146 20.80 -1.74 -21.84
CA THR A 146 21.40 -0.80 -20.87
C THR A 146 20.50 0.40 -20.54
N SER A 147 19.54 0.73 -21.41
CA SER A 147 18.47 1.71 -21.12
C SER A 147 17.45 1.19 -20.10
N GLY A 148 17.33 -0.14 -19.97
CA GLY A 148 16.40 -0.80 -19.06
C GLY A 148 14.92 -0.78 -19.46
N GLN A 149 14.11 -1.40 -18.59
CA GLN A 149 12.64 -1.43 -18.60
C GLN A 149 12.13 -1.43 -17.16
N TYR A 150 10.87 -1.00 -16.92
CA TYR A 150 10.25 -1.14 -15.61
C TYR A 150 9.61 -2.52 -15.44
N ILE A 151 9.63 -3.04 -14.21
CA ILE A 151 9.04 -4.34 -13.84
C ILE A 151 7.88 -4.23 -12.84
N MET A 152 7.84 -3.14 -12.08
CA MET A 152 6.79 -2.82 -11.11
C MET A 152 6.55 -1.32 -11.15
N SER A 153 5.31 -0.88 -10.95
CA SER A 153 4.95 0.54 -10.87
C SER A 153 3.64 0.70 -10.10
N LEU A 154 3.40 1.87 -9.54
CA LEU A 154 2.07 2.21 -9.04
C LEU A 154 1.20 2.65 -10.21
N ASN A 155 0.16 1.88 -10.53
CA ASN A 155 -0.88 2.29 -11.46
C ASN A 155 -2.24 1.76 -11.01
N ASN A 156 -3.26 2.61 -11.12
CA ASN A 156 -4.50 2.46 -10.39
C ASN A 156 -5.68 3.17 -11.09
N THR A 157 -5.83 2.91 -12.38
CA THR A 157 -6.77 3.62 -13.28
C THR A 157 -8.02 2.83 -13.64
N SER A 158 -8.06 1.53 -13.32
CA SER A 158 -9.26 0.68 -13.46
C SER A 158 -9.16 -0.56 -12.57
N THR A 159 -10.31 -1.09 -12.20
CA THR A 159 -10.49 -2.34 -11.44
C THR A 159 -10.91 -3.52 -12.34
N THR A 160 -10.96 -3.31 -13.65
CA THR A 160 -11.21 -4.34 -14.67
C THR A 160 -9.94 -4.67 -15.46
N ASN A 161 -9.97 -5.77 -16.22
CA ASN A 161 -9.00 -6.00 -17.30
C ASN A 161 -9.02 -4.83 -18.31
N GLN A 162 -7.88 -4.54 -18.94
CA GLN A 162 -7.72 -3.47 -19.93
C GLN A 162 -6.78 -3.84 -21.08
N ASN A 163 -7.26 -3.70 -22.31
CA ASN A 163 -6.56 -4.03 -23.56
C ASN A 163 -5.55 -2.93 -24.00
N ASN A 164 -5.12 -2.07 -23.07
CA ASN A 164 -4.21 -0.95 -23.30
C ASN A 164 -3.22 -0.80 -22.14
N TYR A 165 -2.01 -0.32 -22.42
CA TYR A 165 -1.04 0.04 -21.39
C TYR A 165 -1.49 1.28 -20.58
N PRO A 166 -1.15 1.36 -19.29
CA PRO A 166 -1.54 2.49 -18.46
C PRO A 166 -0.67 3.73 -18.72
N THR A 167 -1.31 4.89 -18.88
CA THR A 167 -0.64 6.18 -19.14
C THR A 167 -0.04 6.83 -17.90
N THR A 168 -0.61 6.55 -16.72
CA THR A 168 -0.19 7.10 -15.42
C THR A 168 0.46 6.02 -14.57
N ILE A 169 1.80 6.01 -14.55
CA ILE A 169 2.64 4.98 -13.90
C ILE A 169 3.72 5.62 -12.97
N PRO A 170 3.35 6.26 -11.85
CA PRO A 170 4.31 6.69 -10.83
C PRO A 170 5.11 5.53 -10.19
N ALA A 171 6.20 5.89 -9.50
CA ALA A 171 6.99 5.00 -8.64
C ALA A 171 7.42 3.67 -9.28
N ARG A 172 8.08 3.75 -10.44
CA ARG A 172 8.51 2.60 -11.22
C ARG A 172 9.81 2.01 -10.65
N THR A 173 9.85 0.70 -10.46
CA THR A 173 11.09 -0.07 -10.28
C THR A 173 11.59 -0.52 -11.65
N TRP A 174 12.84 -0.21 -11.97
CA TRP A 174 13.49 -0.50 -13.24
C TRP A 174 14.58 -1.56 -13.08
N LEU A 175 14.74 -2.38 -14.11
CA LEU A 175 15.93 -3.20 -14.35
C LEU A 175 16.61 -2.75 -15.64
N ARG A 176 17.93 -2.84 -15.69
CA ARG A 176 18.73 -2.80 -16.92
C ARG A 176 19.82 -3.87 -16.89
N LYS A 177 20.34 -4.26 -18.05
CA LYS A 177 21.66 -4.88 -18.14
C LYS A 177 22.69 -3.83 -17.73
N SER A 178 23.70 -4.20 -16.93
CA SER A 178 24.69 -3.21 -16.46
C SER A 178 25.43 -2.59 -17.66
N PRO A 179 25.70 -1.27 -17.63
CA PRO A 179 26.54 -0.63 -18.63
C PRO A 179 28.04 -1.00 -18.50
N ASN A 180 28.44 -1.57 -17.36
CA ASN A 180 29.83 -1.90 -17.02
C ASN A 180 30.13 -3.40 -17.13
N ASP A 181 29.11 -4.25 -16.96
CA ASP A 181 29.23 -5.72 -17.00
C ASP A 181 27.99 -6.34 -17.66
N SER A 182 28.18 -6.89 -18.87
CA SER A 182 27.09 -7.49 -19.67
C SER A 182 26.51 -8.78 -19.08
N THR A 183 27.11 -9.36 -18.04
CA THR A 183 26.63 -10.52 -17.29
C THR A 183 25.78 -10.15 -16.07
N LYS A 184 25.76 -8.87 -15.67
CA LYS A 184 25.03 -8.36 -14.51
C LYS A 184 23.81 -7.52 -14.90
N PHE A 185 22.88 -7.39 -13.96
CA PHE A 185 21.80 -6.41 -14.02
C PHE A 185 21.98 -5.32 -12.96
N ASN A 186 21.31 -4.20 -13.18
CA ASN A 186 21.34 -3.04 -12.30
C ASN A 186 19.88 -2.60 -12.05
N VAL A 187 19.60 -2.16 -10.82
CA VAL A 187 18.25 -1.79 -10.36
C VAL A 187 18.14 -0.28 -10.29
N GLY A 188 16.99 0.28 -10.66
CA GLY A 188 16.74 1.71 -10.59
C GLY A 188 15.31 2.05 -10.17
N VAL A 189 15.07 3.31 -9.86
CA VAL A 189 13.76 3.84 -9.47
C VAL A 189 13.47 5.16 -10.18
N SER A 190 12.20 5.42 -10.49
CA SER A 190 11.77 6.72 -11.04
C SER A 190 10.40 7.14 -10.51
N TYR A 191 10.27 8.41 -10.16
CA TYR A 191 8.99 9.06 -9.87
C TYR A 191 8.51 9.90 -11.07
N GLY A 192 7.24 10.29 -11.08
CA GLY A 192 6.63 11.11 -12.14
C GLY A 192 5.90 10.33 -13.25
N ASN A 193 5.12 11.07 -14.03
CA ASN A 193 4.27 10.59 -15.12
C ASN A 193 4.93 10.84 -16.48
N GLY A 194 4.60 10.05 -17.51
CA GLY A 194 5.19 10.19 -18.84
C GLY A 194 6.66 9.72 -18.90
N THR A 195 7.49 10.42 -19.69
CA THR A 195 8.93 10.15 -19.83
C THR A 195 9.67 10.52 -18.56
N VAL A 196 10.48 9.60 -18.03
CA VAL A 196 11.25 9.76 -16.79
C VAL A 196 12.64 9.18 -16.94
N THR A 197 13.62 9.77 -16.24
CA THR A 197 14.97 9.23 -16.13
C THR A 197 15.07 8.40 -14.84
N PRO A 198 15.41 7.10 -14.88
CA PRO A 198 15.60 6.32 -13.67
C PRO A 198 16.88 6.73 -12.94
N THR A 199 16.79 6.91 -11.63
CA THR A 199 17.95 6.93 -10.74
C THR A 199 18.38 5.48 -10.52
N TRP A 200 19.64 5.18 -10.85
CA TRP A 200 20.19 3.82 -10.80
C TRP A 200 20.99 3.60 -9.52
N ASP A 201 20.91 2.39 -8.98
CA ASP A 201 21.76 1.93 -7.89
C ASP A 201 23.24 1.85 -8.35
N ALA A 202 24.16 2.15 -7.43
CA ALA A 202 25.60 2.01 -7.65
C ALA A 202 26.04 0.53 -7.73
N ILE A 203 25.23 -0.41 -7.23
CA ILE A 203 25.57 -1.84 -7.14
C ILE A 203 24.97 -2.65 -8.29
N ASP A 204 25.84 -3.20 -9.14
CA ASP A 204 25.48 -4.22 -10.13
C ASP A 204 25.36 -5.61 -9.49
N ARG A 205 24.37 -6.39 -9.91
CA ARG A 205 23.96 -7.66 -9.31
C ARG A 205 24.03 -8.81 -10.31
N ALA A 206 24.43 -9.98 -9.85
CA ALA A 206 24.48 -11.19 -10.67
C ALA A 206 23.07 -11.73 -10.95
N VAL A 207 22.85 -12.26 -12.15
CA VAL A 207 21.65 -13.06 -12.49
C VAL A 207 21.48 -14.18 -11.45
N GLY A 208 20.24 -14.47 -11.06
CA GLY A 208 19.94 -15.41 -9.97
C GLY A 208 20.00 -14.81 -8.55
N SER A 209 20.42 -13.55 -8.37
CA SER A 209 20.36 -12.87 -7.07
C SER A 209 18.93 -12.47 -6.72
N THR A 210 18.47 -12.81 -5.52
CA THR A 210 17.23 -12.27 -4.95
C THR A 210 17.45 -10.85 -4.43
N VAL A 211 16.55 -9.94 -4.77
CA VAL A 211 16.61 -8.52 -4.42
C VAL A 211 15.34 -8.10 -3.70
N MET A 212 15.49 -7.48 -2.53
CA MET A 212 14.43 -6.73 -1.88
C MET A 212 14.36 -5.32 -2.46
N VAL A 213 13.17 -4.88 -2.86
CA VAL A 213 12.87 -3.48 -3.19
C VAL A 213 11.81 -2.98 -2.22
N VAL A 214 11.99 -1.74 -1.75
CA VAL A 214 10.98 -0.98 -1.03
C VAL A 214 10.83 0.36 -1.73
N ALA A 215 9.60 0.70 -2.12
CA ALA A 215 9.27 1.96 -2.76
C ALA A 215 8.24 2.71 -1.93
N ARG A 216 8.55 3.97 -1.58
CA ARG A 216 7.63 4.95 -0.99
C ARG A 216 7.30 5.99 -2.04
N TYR A 217 6.02 6.25 -2.26
CA TYR A 217 5.55 7.36 -3.08
C TYR A 217 4.55 8.19 -2.29
N ILE A 218 4.82 9.49 -2.17
CA ILE A 218 3.92 10.45 -1.52
C ILE A 218 3.42 11.39 -2.61
N ASP A 219 2.10 11.52 -2.72
CA ASP A 219 1.51 12.59 -3.53
C ASP A 219 1.50 13.87 -2.70
N SER A 220 2.07 14.97 -3.24
CA SER A 220 2.25 16.23 -2.50
C SER A 220 0.93 16.95 -2.18
N GLY A 221 -0.21 16.45 -2.65
CA GLY A 221 -1.53 16.86 -2.18
C GLY A 221 -1.90 16.35 -0.77
N GLY A 222 -1.11 15.45 -0.18
CA GLY A 222 -1.33 14.93 1.18
C GLY A 222 -0.72 15.82 2.28
N VAL A 223 -1.56 16.37 3.16
CA VAL A 223 -1.12 17.11 4.36
C VAL A 223 -0.63 16.11 5.43
N GLY A 224 0.58 15.57 5.25
CA GLY A 224 1.06 14.42 6.03
C GLY A 224 2.58 14.27 6.13
N ASN A 225 3.21 15.12 6.95
CA ASN A 225 4.55 15.02 7.55
C ASN A 225 5.55 13.99 6.95
N SER A 226 6.55 14.49 6.21
CA SER A 226 7.77 13.72 5.87
C SER A 226 8.92 14.06 6.81
N ASN A 227 8.98 13.36 7.95
CA ASN A 227 10.25 13.20 8.67
C ASN A 227 11.12 12.13 7.99
N ALA A 228 12.44 12.32 8.10
CA ALA A 228 13.48 11.41 7.62
C ALA A 228 13.74 10.25 8.60
#